data_AF-A0A497JSS3-F1
#
_entry.id   AF-A0A497JSS3-F1
#
_cell.length_a   1.000
_cell.length_b   1.000
_cell.length_c   1.000
_cell.angle_alpha   90.00
_cell.angle_beta   90.00
_cell.angle_gamma   90.00
#
_symmetry.space_group_name_H-M   'P 1'
#
loop_
_entity.id
_entity.type
_entity.pdbx_description
1 polymer ?
#
loop_
_entity_poly.entity_id
_entity_poly.type
_entity_poly.pdbx_seq_one_letter_code
_entity_poly.pdbx_strand_id
1 'polypeptide(L)'
;MEKKTKMKKEKLRKRLYAAFLAFASFFGLLLTGIFTVFPPASQHVFALRKPLTGALFSALCVLGMVAVFFPSKCSESLSIVKHVENTLPKQNSETAEERGFQRTSNVLGVKLAHGHHPSCEGFAHHEFQMGSKTFCVACMGLFSGASATLPAAAAYFFFGWSLENAALPFLVLGFGGVAFILVQYLFFELKNRVLRFSLNAFFVFSSFLVLAAADMAARSFLLNMFVLGYIVFWLYTRIVYSKLRHMEICESCGFKCATAR
;
A
#
# COMPACT_ATOMS: atom_id res chain seq x y z
N MET A 1 34.41 -0.96 17.21
CA MET A 1 33.43 0.13 17.42
C MET A 1 32.75 0.61 16.14
N GLU A 2 33.46 0.69 15.01
CA GLU A 2 32.95 1.21 13.72
C GLU A 2 31.65 0.56 13.22
N LYS A 3 31.51 -0.77 13.38
CA LYS A 3 30.32 -1.53 12.94
C LYS A 3 29.06 -1.17 13.72
N LYS A 4 29.15 -0.91 15.04
CA LYS A 4 28.02 -0.45 15.88
C LYS A 4 27.56 0.95 15.48
N THR A 5 28.49 1.84 15.15
CA THR A 5 28.18 3.22 14.73
C THR A 5 27.49 3.25 13.36
N LYS A 6 27.94 2.43 12.41
CA LYS A 6 27.29 2.29 11.08
C LYS A 6 25.85 1.76 11.21
N MET A 7 25.61 0.71 12.00
CA MET A 7 24.26 0.17 12.23
C MET A 7 23.31 1.18 12.91
N LYS A 8 23.81 1.96 13.88
CA LYS A 8 23.00 3.01 14.56
C LYS A 8 22.60 4.13 13.59
N LYS A 9 23.51 4.57 12.71
CA LYS A 9 23.25 5.60 11.70
C LYS A 9 22.24 5.13 10.65
N GLU A 10 22.30 3.86 10.25
CA GLU A 10 21.35 3.27 9.31
C GLU A 10 19.94 3.16 9.89
N LYS A 11 19.81 2.68 11.14
CA LYS A 11 18.52 2.60 11.84
C LYS A 11 17.88 3.99 12.01
N LEU A 12 18.68 5.01 12.31
CA LEU A 12 18.23 6.40 12.39
C LEU A 12 17.74 6.92 11.03
N ARG A 13 18.47 6.65 9.94
CA ARG A 13 18.08 7.07 8.59
C ARG A 13 16.77 6.45 8.15
N LYS A 14 16.56 5.14 8.40
CA LYS A 14 15.30 4.44 8.11
C LYS A 14 14.13 5.05 8.87
N ARG A 15 14.32 5.39 10.16
CA ARG A 15 13.30 6.06 10.99
C ARG A 15 12.96 7.46 10.49
N LEU A 16 13.96 8.27 10.14
CA LEU A 16 13.75 9.61 9.59
C LEU A 16 13.01 9.56 8.25
N TYR A 17 13.36 8.62 7.38
CA TYR A 17 12.67 8.43 6.10
C TYR A 17 11.21 8.03 6.30
N ALA A 18 10.94 7.07 7.19
CA ALA A 18 9.57 6.68 7.52
C ALA A 18 8.77 7.88 8.06
N ALA A 19 9.34 8.63 9.02
CA ALA A 19 8.71 9.83 9.58
C ALA A 19 8.40 10.89 8.51
N PHE A 20 9.31 11.10 7.56
CA PHE A 20 9.07 11.99 6.41
C PHE A 20 7.90 11.51 5.54
N LEU A 21 7.83 10.22 5.21
CA LEU A 21 6.72 9.66 4.43
C LEU A 21 5.38 9.78 5.15
N ALA A 22 5.37 9.55 6.46
CA ALA A 22 4.20 9.79 7.29
C ALA A 22 3.77 11.25 7.24
N PHE A 23 4.68 12.18 7.52
CA PHE A 23 4.41 13.61 7.47
C PHE A 23 3.85 14.03 6.11
N ALA A 24 4.52 13.64 5.02
CA ALA A 24 4.08 13.93 3.65
C ALA A 24 2.70 13.32 3.34
N SER A 25 2.36 12.16 3.92
CA SER A 25 1.06 11.51 3.71
C SER A 25 -0.07 12.27 4.40
N PHE A 26 0.13 12.68 5.65
CA PHE A 26 -0.84 13.50 6.39
C PHE A 26 -0.96 14.91 5.82
N PHE A 27 0.16 15.52 5.45
CA PHE A 27 0.18 16.81 4.78
C PHE A 27 -0.58 16.76 3.44
N GLY A 28 -0.36 15.69 2.67
CA GLY A 28 -1.11 15.41 1.45
C GLY A 28 -2.61 15.30 1.69
N LEU A 29 -3.01 14.51 2.70
CA LEU A 29 -4.40 14.35 3.07
C LEU A 29 -5.06 15.69 3.45
N LEU A 30 -4.35 16.50 4.24
CA LEU A 30 -4.79 17.83 4.61
C LEU A 30 -4.96 18.74 3.37
N LEU A 31 -3.97 18.78 2.48
CA LEU A 31 -4.05 19.57 1.24
C LEU A 31 -5.20 19.11 0.34
N THR A 32 -5.37 17.80 0.14
CA THR A 32 -6.51 17.27 -0.62
C THR A 32 -7.84 17.68 0.01
N GLY A 33 -7.93 17.71 1.35
CA GLY A 33 -9.13 18.15 2.06
C GLY A 33 -9.41 19.63 1.85
N ILE A 34 -8.38 20.47 2.02
CA ILE A 34 -8.49 21.93 1.79
C ILE A 34 -8.95 22.21 0.36
N PHE A 35 -8.32 21.60 -0.65
CA PHE A 35 -8.72 21.83 -2.05
C PHE A 35 -10.08 21.24 -2.42
N THR A 36 -10.55 20.23 -1.68
CA THR A 36 -11.90 19.68 -1.86
C THR A 36 -12.96 20.61 -1.27
N VAL A 37 -12.71 21.19 -0.09
CA VAL A 37 -13.66 22.09 0.58
C VAL A 37 -13.63 23.51 -0.01
N PHE A 38 -12.44 23.98 -0.41
CA PHE A 38 -12.21 25.29 -0.99
C PHE A 38 -11.62 25.15 -2.40
N PRO A 39 -12.44 24.75 -3.39
CA PRO A 39 -11.95 24.52 -4.74
C PRO A 39 -11.48 25.83 -5.40
N PRO A 40 -10.34 25.80 -6.12
CA PRO A 40 -9.83 27.00 -6.80
C PRO A 40 -10.78 27.46 -7.91
N ALA A 41 -10.81 28.78 -8.15
CA ALA A 41 -11.76 29.44 -9.06
C ALA A 41 -11.56 29.09 -10.55
N SER A 42 -10.39 28.57 -10.96
CA SER A 42 -10.10 28.19 -12.36
C SER A 42 -10.69 26.83 -12.72
N GLN A 43 -12.01 26.75 -12.82
CA GLN A 43 -12.71 25.54 -13.23
C GLN A 43 -12.86 25.48 -14.75
N HIS A 44 -11.88 24.89 -15.44
CA HIS A 44 -12.09 24.49 -16.83
C HIS A 44 -12.98 23.24 -16.88
N VAL A 45 -14.15 23.38 -17.50
CA VAL A 45 -15.09 22.27 -17.72
C VAL A 45 -14.52 21.34 -18.78
N PHE A 46 -13.77 20.34 -18.34
CA PHE A 46 -13.25 19.28 -19.20
C PHE A 46 -14.25 18.12 -19.27
N ALA A 47 -14.88 17.90 -20.42
CA ALA A 47 -15.94 16.90 -20.59
C ALA A 47 -15.47 15.45 -20.31
N LEU A 48 -14.22 15.13 -20.64
CA LEU A 48 -13.62 13.81 -20.40
C LEU A 48 -13.05 13.65 -18.98
N ARG A 49 -13.27 14.60 -18.08
CA ARG A 49 -12.75 14.56 -16.70
C ARG A 49 -13.14 13.28 -15.98
N LYS A 50 -14.44 12.99 -15.89
CA LYS A 50 -14.95 11.80 -15.20
C LYS A 50 -14.44 10.48 -15.81
N PRO A 51 -14.58 10.23 -17.12
CA PRO A 51 -14.12 8.97 -17.69
C PRO A 51 -12.60 8.80 -17.60
N LEU A 52 -11.81 9.88 -17.75
CA LEU A 52 -10.35 9.79 -17.64
C LEU A 52 -9.89 9.56 -16.19
N THR A 53 -10.47 10.27 -15.22
CA THR A 53 -10.22 10.00 -13.79
C THR A 53 -10.61 8.57 -13.42
N GLY A 54 -11.79 8.12 -13.84
CA GLY A 54 -12.29 6.76 -13.59
C GLY A 54 -11.41 5.68 -14.22
N ALA A 55 -10.94 5.89 -15.45
CA ALA A 55 -10.03 4.98 -16.15
C ALA A 55 -8.68 4.88 -15.42
N LEU A 56 -8.10 6.01 -15.00
CA LEU A 56 -6.83 6.03 -14.26
C LEU A 56 -6.96 5.35 -12.89
N PHE A 57 -8.02 5.66 -12.13
CA PHE A 57 -8.28 4.98 -10.86
C PHE A 57 -8.47 3.47 -11.04
N SER A 58 -9.24 3.06 -12.04
CA SER A 58 -9.48 1.66 -12.35
C SER A 58 -8.19 0.95 -12.76
N ALA A 59 -7.33 1.61 -13.55
CA ALA A 59 -6.01 1.10 -13.90
C ALA A 59 -5.14 0.89 -12.66
N LEU A 60 -5.13 1.83 -11.70
CA LEU A 60 -4.43 1.67 -10.42
C LEU A 60 -4.95 0.45 -9.64
N CYS A 61 -6.27 0.25 -9.57
CA CYS A 61 -6.88 -0.92 -8.93
C CYS A 61 -6.46 -2.23 -9.60
N VAL A 62 -6.51 -2.29 -10.94
CA VAL A 62 -6.12 -3.50 -11.71
C VAL A 62 -4.64 -3.79 -11.53
N LEU A 63 -3.76 -2.79 -11.66
CA LEU A 63 -2.32 -2.94 -11.41
C LEU A 63 -2.05 -3.42 -9.98
N GLY A 64 -2.77 -2.87 -9.00
CA GLY A 64 -2.69 -3.32 -7.61
C GLY A 64 -3.11 -4.77 -7.41
N MET A 65 -4.18 -5.22 -8.05
CA MET A 65 -4.61 -6.63 -8.01
C MET A 65 -3.58 -7.56 -8.67
N VAL A 66 -3.03 -7.19 -9.82
CA VAL A 66 -1.97 -7.96 -10.50
C VAL A 66 -0.72 -8.05 -9.63
N ALA A 67 -0.33 -6.96 -8.97
CA ALA A 67 0.81 -6.90 -8.06
C ALA A 67 0.70 -7.89 -6.87
N VAL A 68 -0.51 -8.22 -6.43
CA VAL A 68 -0.74 -9.22 -5.36
C VAL A 68 -0.29 -10.62 -5.78
N PHE A 69 -0.46 -10.97 -7.06
CA PHE A 69 -0.06 -12.29 -7.58
C PHE A 69 1.41 -12.35 -8.00
N PHE A 70 2.06 -11.20 -8.25
CA PHE A 70 3.46 -11.08 -8.64
C PHE A 70 4.27 -10.20 -7.68
N PRO A 71 4.37 -10.56 -6.38
CA PRO A 71 4.99 -9.71 -5.37
C PRO A 71 6.49 -9.45 -5.62
N SER A 72 7.19 -10.37 -6.29
CA SER A 72 8.62 -10.23 -6.62
C SER A 72 8.88 -9.02 -7.53
N LYS A 73 8.00 -8.76 -8.49
CA LYS A 73 8.12 -7.63 -9.43
C LYS A 73 7.74 -6.28 -8.81
N CYS A 74 6.89 -6.28 -7.78
CA CYS A 74 6.59 -5.09 -6.98
C CYS A 74 7.71 -4.71 -6.00
N SER A 75 8.48 -5.68 -5.51
CA SER A 75 9.63 -5.44 -4.62
C SER A 75 10.88 -4.99 -5.38
N GLU A 76 11.07 -5.50 -6.59
CA GLU A 76 12.25 -5.23 -7.44
C GLU A 76 12.32 -3.76 -7.92
N SER A 77 11.16 -3.13 -8.20
CA SER A 77 11.09 -1.72 -8.62
C SER A 77 11.22 -0.69 -7.48
N LEU A 78 10.97 -1.09 -6.22
CA LEU A 78 11.15 -0.26 -5.01
C LEU A 78 12.57 -0.36 -4.43
N SER A 79 13.59 -0.43 -5.29
CA SER A 79 14.99 -0.68 -4.96
C SER A 79 15.75 0.46 -4.26
N ILE A 80 15.06 1.51 -3.78
CA ILE A 80 15.69 2.58 -2.95
C ILE A 80 16.29 2.00 -1.65
N VAL A 81 15.72 0.91 -1.13
CA VAL A 81 16.31 0.18 0.02
C VAL A 81 17.58 -0.59 -0.38
N LYS A 82 17.68 -1.03 -1.65
CA LYS A 82 18.83 -1.75 -2.21
C LYS A 82 20.06 -0.84 -2.33
N HIS A 83 19.85 0.45 -2.62
CA HIS A 83 20.94 1.44 -2.68
C HIS A 83 21.63 1.72 -1.34
N VAL A 84 21.06 1.28 -0.22
CA VAL A 84 21.68 1.37 1.11
C VAL A 84 22.59 0.18 1.40
N GLU A 85 22.32 -0.96 0.77
CA GLU A 85 22.97 -2.25 1.03
C GLU A 85 24.26 -2.43 0.21
N ASN A 86 24.42 -1.69 -0.89
CA ASN A 86 25.64 -1.67 -1.70
C ASN A 86 26.87 -1.05 -0.99
N THR A 87 26.75 -0.62 0.27
CA THR A 87 27.85 -0.02 1.06
C THR A 87 28.50 -0.99 2.05
N LEU A 88 28.18 -2.30 1.99
CA LEU A 88 28.88 -3.35 2.74
C LEU A 88 29.79 -4.16 1.79
N PRO A 89 31.08 -4.38 2.13
CA PRO A 89 31.94 -5.22 1.33
C PRO A 89 31.42 -6.67 1.38
N LYS A 90 31.25 -7.28 0.19
CA LYS A 90 31.00 -8.72 0.03
C LYS A 90 32.14 -9.46 0.71
N GLN A 91 31.87 -10.08 1.86
CA GLN A 91 32.73 -11.15 2.36
C GLN A 91 32.29 -12.45 1.70
N ASN A 92 33.23 -13.05 0.98
CA ASN A 92 33.13 -14.39 0.46
C ASN A 92 33.02 -15.35 1.64
N SER A 93 31.92 -16.11 1.74
CA SER A 93 31.92 -17.36 2.50
C SER A 93 31.25 -18.42 1.64
N GLU A 94 32.08 -19.22 0.99
CA GLU A 94 31.70 -20.50 0.43
C GLU A 94 31.28 -21.46 1.55
N THR A 95 30.41 -22.39 1.18
CA THR A 95 29.97 -23.61 1.90
C THR A 95 29.01 -23.43 3.09
N ALA A 96 27.74 -23.83 2.89
CA ALA A 96 27.00 -24.82 3.69
C ALA A 96 25.50 -24.85 3.32
N GLU A 97 25.09 -25.96 2.70
CA GLU A 97 23.72 -26.50 2.57
C GLU A 97 22.55 -25.55 2.23
N GLU A 98 22.36 -25.33 0.92
CA GLU A 98 21.09 -24.90 0.35
C GLU A 98 20.07 -26.06 0.37
N ARG A 99 19.29 -26.19 1.44
CA ARG A 99 17.92 -26.75 1.36
C ARG A 99 16.90 -25.64 1.56
N GLY A 100 16.88 -24.70 0.63
CA GLY A 100 15.87 -23.65 0.55
C GLY A 100 14.51 -24.24 0.16
N PHE A 101 13.59 -24.32 1.11
CA PHE A 101 12.21 -24.74 0.89
C PHE A 101 11.46 -23.70 0.06
N GLN A 102 11.60 -23.79 -1.26
CA GLN A 102 10.93 -22.92 -2.22
C GLN A 102 9.61 -23.57 -2.64
N ARG A 103 8.51 -23.28 -1.92
CA ARG A 103 7.18 -23.69 -2.39
C ARG A 103 6.69 -22.71 -3.46
N THR A 104 6.84 -23.11 -4.72
CA THR A 104 6.14 -22.48 -5.83
C THR A 104 4.90 -23.32 -6.14
N SER A 105 3.78 -22.67 -6.45
CA SER A 105 2.57 -23.39 -6.86
C SER A 105 2.04 -22.80 -8.15
N ASN A 106 1.69 -23.68 -9.09
CA ASN A 106 1.25 -23.32 -10.43
C ASN A 106 -0.29 -23.25 -10.44
N VAL A 107 -0.87 -22.14 -10.89
CA VAL A 107 -2.33 -21.97 -11.01
C VAL A 107 -2.62 -21.40 -12.39
N LEU A 108 -3.43 -22.09 -13.20
CA LEU A 108 -3.79 -21.68 -14.57
C LEU A 108 -2.57 -21.25 -15.43
N GLY A 109 -1.44 -21.94 -15.29
CA GLY A 109 -0.20 -21.64 -16.01
C GLY A 109 0.65 -20.51 -15.43
N VAL A 110 0.24 -19.91 -14.29
CA VAL A 110 0.97 -18.85 -13.60
C VAL A 110 1.64 -19.40 -12.33
N LYS A 111 2.97 -19.24 -12.21
CA LYS A 111 3.74 -19.61 -11.03
C LYS A 111 3.58 -18.57 -9.92
N LEU A 112 2.84 -18.90 -8.87
CA LEU A 112 2.76 -18.08 -7.66
C LEU A 112 3.94 -18.38 -6.73
N ALA A 113 4.74 -17.35 -6.45
CA ALA A 113 5.83 -17.38 -5.47
C ALA A 113 5.27 -17.21 -4.06
N HIS A 114 5.52 -18.18 -3.17
CA HIS A 114 5.27 -18.02 -1.74
C HIS A 114 6.32 -17.09 -1.12
N GLY A 115 5.93 -16.28 -0.13
CA GLY A 115 6.89 -15.50 0.66
C GLY A 115 7.80 -16.41 1.48
N HIS A 116 9.10 -16.08 1.56
CA HIS A 116 10.10 -16.80 2.36
C HIS A 116 10.01 -16.51 3.86
N HIS A 117 8.82 -16.67 4.47
CA HIS A 117 8.66 -16.45 5.90
C HIS A 117 9.01 -17.73 6.70
N PRO A 118 9.85 -17.65 7.74
CA PRO A 118 9.97 -18.74 8.70
C PRO A 118 8.66 -18.89 9.47
N SER A 119 8.26 -20.13 9.79
CA SER A 119 7.09 -20.41 10.64
C SER A 119 7.38 -19.99 12.09
N CYS A 120 7.24 -18.71 12.40
CA CYS A 120 7.46 -18.08 13.71
C CYS A 120 6.11 -17.49 14.22
N GLU A 121 5.84 -17.53 15.53
CA GLU A 121 4.60 -16.98 16.12
C GLU A 121 4.34 -15.52 15.73
N GLY A 122 5.40 -14.71 15.53
CA GLY A 122 5.30 -13.31 15.09
C GLY A 122 4.62 -13.12 13.72
N PHE A 123 4.64 -14.14 12.86
CA PHE A 123 4.01 -14.11 11.52
C PHE A 123 2.60 -14.72 11.49
N ALA A 124 2.14 -15.36 12.57
CA ALA A 124 0.84 -16.05 12.62
C ALA A 124 -0.36 -15.14 12.29
N HIS A 125 -0.21 -13.83 12.49
CA HIS A 125 -1.23 -12.81 12.20
C HIS A 125 -1.04 -12.08 10.86
N HIS A 126 0.05 -12.34 10.15
CA HIS A 126 0.37 -11.73 8.86
C HIS A 126 -0.01 -12.61 7.68
N GLU A 127 -0.20 -13.91 7.93
CA GLU A 127 -0.58 -14.91 6.95
C GLU A 127 -1.83 -15.68 7.38
N PHE A 128 -2.57 -16.14 6.38
CA PHE A 128 -3.57 -17.18 6.56
C PHE A 128 -3.31 -18.30 5.57
N GLN A 129 -3.58 -19.53 6.01
CA GLN A 129 -3.49 -20.71 5.17
C GLN A 129 -4.86 -20.98 4.56
N MET A 130 -4.90 -21.15 3.24
CA MET A 130 -6.08 -21.61 2.52
C MET A 130 -5.70 -22.89 1.78
N GLY A 131 -6.08 -24.04 2.34
CA GLY A 131 -5.59 -25.35 1.90
C GLY A 131 -4.08 -25.48 2.13
N SER A 132 -3.32 -25.83 1.09
CA SER A 132 -1.86 -25.99 1.16
C SER A 132 -1.05 -24.71 0.95
N LYS A 133 -1.70 -23.53 0.87
CA LYS A 133 -1.10 -22.26 0.41
C LYS A 133 -1.13 -21.21 1.51
N THR A 134 -0.08 -20.39 1.61
CA THR A 134 -0.03 -19.23 2.51
C THR A 134 -0.26 -17.94 1.72
N PHE A 135 -1.17 -17.10 2.19
CA PHE A 135 -1.45 -15.79 1.60
C PHE A 135 -1.25 -14.67 2.60
N CYS A 136 -0.70 -13.54 2.14
CA CYS A 136 -0.59 -12.34 2.96
C CYS A 136 -1.97 -11.73 3.19
N VAL A 137 -2.37 -11.62 4.47
CA VAL A 137 -3.64 -11.01 4.88
C VAL A 137 -3.79 -9.59 4.32
N ALA A 138 -2.68 -8.84 4.25
CA ALA A 138 -2.69 -7.45 3.79
C ALA A 138 -2.84 -7.31 2.27
N CYS A 139 -2.22 -8.20 1.49
CA CYS A 139 -2.34 -8.23 0.03
C CYS A 139 -3.74 -8.71 -0.37
N MET A 140 -4.27 -9.72 0.31
CA MET A 140 -5.64 -10.19 0.07
C MET A 140 -6.69 -9.14 0.43
N GLY A 141 -6.46 -8.35 1.49
CA GLY A 141 -7.32 -7.21 1.81
C GLY A 141 -7.29 -6.12 0.74
N LEU A 142 -6.13 -5.82 0.15
CA LEU A 142 -6.04 -4.90 -0.99
C LEU A 142 -6.76 -5.44 -2.23
N PHE A 143 -6.58 -6.73 -2.52
CA PHE A 143 -7.24 -7.39 -3.64
C PHE A 143 -8.77 -7.36 -3.49
N SER A 144 -9.29 -7.70 -2.31
CA SER A 144 -10.72 -7.69 -2.03
C SER A 144 -11.29 -6.26 -2.06
N GLY A 145 -10.58 -5.29 -1.49
CA GLY A 145 -10.95 -3.88 -1.53
C GLY A 145 -11.02 -3.34 -2.97
N ALA A 146 -10.02 -3.63 -3.79
CA ALA A 146 -10.01 -3.24 -5.20
C ALA A 146 -11.16 -3.89 -5.99
N SER A 147 -11.40 -5.19 -5.77
CA SER A 147 -12.49 -5.93 -6.40
C SER A 147 -13.86 -5.33 -6.06
N ALA A 148 -14.08 -4.94 -4.80
CA ALA A 148 -15.34 -4.34 -4.36
C ALA A 148 -15.50 -2.87 -4.79
N THR A 149 -14.40 -2.13 -4.90
CA THR A 149 -14.42 -0.71 -5.23
C THR A 149 -14.55 -0.45 -6.74
N LEU A 150 -14.04 -1.35 -7.59
CA LEU A 150 -14.12 -1.21 -9.05
C LEU A 150 -15.55 -1.01 -9.58
N PRO A 151 -16.57 -1.81 -9.16
CA PRO A 151 -17.96 -1.56 -9.54
C PRO A 151 -18.47 -0.18 -9.10
N ALA A 152 -18.13 0.24 -7.88
CA ALA A 152 -18.53 1.56 -7.37
C ALA A 152 -17.89 2.71 -8.17
N ALA A 153 -16.61 2.56 -8.52
CA ALA A 153 -15.91 3.50 -9.39
C ALA A 153 -16.50 3.53 -10.80
N ALA A 154 -16.84 2.36 -11.36
CA ALA A 154 -17.48 2.26 -12.67
C ALA A 154 -18.82 3.01 -12.67
N ALA A 155 -19.64 2.76 -11.66
CA ALA A 155 -20.96 3.36 -11.51
C ALA A 155 -20.91 4.89 -11.34
N TYR A 156 -19.96 5.40 -10.56
CA TYR A 156 -19.78 6.83 -10.37
C TYR A 156 -19.19 7.55 -11.60
N PHE A 157 -18.10 7.02 -12.18
CA PHE A 157 -17.33 7.72 -13.21
C PHE A 157 -17.84 7.54 -14.64
N PHE A 158 -18.47 6.40 -14.97
CA PHE A 158 -18.89 6.08 -16.34
C PHE A 158 -20.41 6.11 -16.52
N PHE A 159 -21.16 5.58 -15.55
CA PHE A 159 -22.62 5.53 -15.63
C PHE A 159 -23.29 6.78 -15.06
N GLY A 160 -22.52 7.72 -14.54
CA GLY A 160 -23.02 9.01 -14.08
C GLY A 160 -23.95 8.91 -12.88
N TRP A 161 -23.82 7.87 -12.05
CA TRP A 161 -24.64 7.73 -10.85
C TRP A 161 -24.39 8.93 -9.92
N SER A 162 -25.28 9.91 -9.98
CA SER A 162 -25.20 11.13 -9.19
C SER A 162 -25.87 10.89 -7.85
N LEU A 163 -25.07 10.73 -6.79
CA LEU A 163 -25.59 10.81 -5.44
C LEU A 163 -25.58 12.28 -5.00
N GLU A 164 -26.63 13.01 -5.35
CA GLU A 164 -26.75 14.46 -5.10
C GLU A 164 -26.62 14.86 -3.61
N ASN A 165 -26.79 13.90 -2.68
CA ASN A 165 -26.63 14.10 -1.24
C ASN A 165 -25.43 13.34 -0.62
N ALA A 166 -24.55 12.74 -1.42
CA ALA A 166 -23.45 11.93 -0.88
C ALA A 166 -22.12 12.68 -0.69
N ALA A 167 -22.04 13.97 -1.02
CA ALA A 167 -20.79 14.73 -0.90
C ALA A 167 -20.26 14.75 0.55
N LEU A 168 -21.11 15.05 1.53
CA LEU A 168 -20.74 15.08 2.94
C LEU A 168 -20.33 13.69 3.48
N PRO A 169 -21.11 12.60 3.30
CA PRO A 169 -20.68 11.29 3.77
C PRO A 169 -19.43 10.78 3.04
N PHE A 170 -19.24 11.10 1.75
CA PHE A 170 -18.01 10.72 1.04
C PHE A 170 -16.79 11.45 1.58
N LEU A 171 -16.95 12.73 1.94
CA LEU A 171 -15.90 13.51 2.57
C LEU A 171 -15.56 12.96 3.96
N VAL A 172 -16.55 12.73 4.81
CA VAL A 172 -16.33 12.22 6.18
C VAL A 172 -15.76 10.80 6.17
N LEU A 173 -16.38 9.87 5.42
CA LEU A 173 -15.94 8.47 5.38
C LEU A 173 -14.67 8.28 4.58
N GLY A 174 -14.45 9.06 3.53
CA GLY A 174 -13.24 9.04 2.73
C GLY A 174 -12.04 9.57 3.51
N PHE A 175 -12.07 10.86 3.87
CA PHE A 175 -10.95 11.49 4.56
C PHE A 175 -10.75 10.92 5.97
N GLY A 176 -11.83 10.73 6.72
CA GLY A 176 -11.78 10.11 8.04
C GLY A 176 -11.28 8.67 7.97
N GLY A 177 -11.69 7.90 6.96
CA GLY A 177 -11.20 6.53 6.73
C GLY A 177 -9.71 6.49 6.42
N VAL A 178 -9.23 7.31 5.47
CA VAL A 178 -7.79 7.37 5.13
C VAL A 178 -6.97 7.84 6.34
N ALA A 179 -7.40 8.89 7.04
CA ALA A 179 -6.73 9.40 8.23
C ALA A 179 -6.64 8.32 9.32
N PHE A 180 -7.76 7.67 9.64
CA PHE A 180 -7.82 6.61 10.64
C PHE A 180 -6.87 5.46 10.31
N ILE A 181 -6.85 5.01 9.05
CA ILE A 181 -5.99 3.91 8.61
C ILE A 181 -4.50 4.31 8.66
N LEU A 182 -4.15 5.54 8.27
CA LEU A 182 -2.78 6.04 8.38
C LEU A 182 -2.33 6.09 9.85
N VAL A 183 -3.15 6.65 10.75
CA VAL A 183 -2.87 6.69 12.20
C VAL A 183 -2.72 5.27 12.76
N GLN A 184 -3.66 4.37 12.42
CA GLN A 184 -3.59 2.97 12.82
C GLN A 184 -2.27 2.34 12.39
N TYR A 185 -1.82 2.61 11.17
CA TYR A 185 -0.58 2.08 10.64
C TYR A 185 0.66 2.61 11.40
N LEU A 186 0.66 3.88 11.77
CA LEU A 186 1.79 4.51 12.45
C LEU A 186 1.93 4.03 13.90
N PHE A 187 0.82 3.97 14.64
CA PHE A 187 0.87 3.85 16.10
C PHE A 187 0.50 2.46 16.63
N PHE A 188 -0.31 1.69 15.90
CA PHE A 188 -0.88 0.46 16.43
C PHE A 188 -0.45 -0.77 15.63
N GLU A 189 -0.08 -1.84 16.32
CA GLU A 189 0.14 -3.15 15.73
C GLU A 189 -1.15 -3.98 15.83
N LEU A 190 -1.73 -4.26 14.68
CA LEU A 190 -2.92 -5.12 14.60
C LEU A 190 -2.52 -6.58 14.72
N LYS A 191 -2.81 -7.15 15.87
CA LYS A 191 -2.66 -8.59 16.13
C LYS A 191 -3.83 -9.41 15.55
N ASN A 192 -4.95 -8.78 15.18
CA ASN A 192 -6.09 -9.49 14.61
C ASN A 192 -6.01 -9.56 13.06
N ARG A 193 -6.00 -10.78 12.52
CA ARG A 193 -6.00 -11.09 11.09
C ARG A 193 -7.19 -10.46 10.36
N VAL A 194 -8.40 -10.59 10.90
CA VAL A 194 -9.63 -10.09 10.27
C VAL A 194 -9.61 -8.58 10.23
N LEU A 195 -9.27 -7.92 11.33
CA LEU A 195 -9.21 -6.46 11.38
C LEU A 195 -8.16 -5.91 10.42
N ARG A 196 -6.99 -6.56 10.33
CA ARG A 196 -5.97 -6.21 9.34
C ARG A 196 -6.48 -6.37 7.91
N PHE A 197 -7.15 -7.48 7.58
CA PHE A 197 -7.76 -7.66 6.26
C PHE A 197 -8.77 -6.55 5.95
N SER A 198 -9.72 -6.31 6.86
CA SER A 198 -10.79 -5.34 6.69
C SER A 198 -10.27 -3.92 6.53
N LEU A 199 -9.27 -3.50 7.30
CA LEU A 199 -8.68 -2.16 7.15
C LEU A 199 -7.94 -1.98 5.83
N ASN A 200 -7.33 -3.04 5.31
CA ASN A 200 -6.67 -2.98 4.01
C ASN A 200 -7.67 -2.94 2.85
N ALA A 201 -8.81 -3.59 2.98
CA ALA A 201 -9.92 -3.47 2.03
C ALA A 201 -10.57 -2.09 2.11
N PHE A 202 -10.86 -1.63 3.33
CA PHE A 202 -11.46 -0.33 3.61
C PHE A 202 -10.59 0.82 3.12
N PHE A 203 -9.26 0.70 3.18
CA PHE A 203 -8.34 1.70 2.63
C PHE A 203 -8.59 2.02 1.15
N VAL A 204 -8.81 0.98 0.33
CA VAL A 204 -9.06 1.16 -1.11
C VAL A 204 -10.40 1.87 -1.33
N PHE A 205 -11.42 1.45 -0.58
CA PHE A 205 -12.74 2.06 -0.63
C PHE A 205 -12.73 3.52 -0.16
N SER A 206 -12.08 3.83 0.97
CA SER A 206 -11.92 5.21 1.46
C SER A 206 -11.15 6.09 0.46
N SER A 207 -10.12 5.54 -0.20
CA SER A 207 -9.38 6.26 -1.25
C SER A 207 -10.27 6.63 -2.43
N PHE A 208 -11.17 5.72 -2.85
CA PHE A 208 -12.19 6.01 -3.85
C PHE A 208 -13.14 7.11 -3.39
N LEU A 209 -13.62 7.07 -2.14
CA LEU A 209 -14.51 8.09 -1.60
C LEU A 209 -13.84 9.48 -1.56
N VAL A 210 -12.56 9.57 -1.21
CA VAL A 210 -11.78 10.82 -1.29
C VAL A 210 -11.75 11.36 -2.73
N LEU A 211 -11.47 10.50 -3.71
CA LEU A 211 -11.42 10.89 -5.11
C LEU A 211 -12.80 11.32 -5.64
N ALA A 212 -13.86 10.59 -5.27
CA ALA A 212 -15.23 10.93 -5.63
C ALA A 212 -15.64 12.26 -5.00
N ALA A 213 -15.36 12.49 -3.71
CA ALA A 213 -15.63 13.76 -3.03
C ALA A 213 -14.90 14.94 -3.70
N ALA A 214 -13.62 14.77 -4.04
CA ALA A 214 -12.84 15.77 -4.77
C ALA A 214 -13.43 16.08 -6.15
N ASP A 215 -13.83 15.06 -6.91
CA ASP A 215 -14.45 15.23 -8.23
C ASP A 215 -15.81 15.93 -8.15
N MET A 216 -16.63 15.57 -7.15
CA MET A 216 -17.95 16.18 -6.90
C MET A 216 -17.83 17.66 -6.53
N ALA A 217 -16.93 17.98 -5.59
CA ALA A 217 -16.81 19.32 -5.01
C ALA A 217 -16.06 20.30 -5.92
N ALA A 218 -14.88 19.91 -6.43
CA ALA A 218 -14.03 20.82 -7.18
C ALA A 218 -14.27 20.79 -8.69
N ARG A 219 -14.87 19.71 -9.20
CA ARG A 219 -15.10 19.51 -10.64
C ARG A 219 -13.84 19.71 -11.50
N SER A 220 -12.65 19.54 -10.91
CA SER A 220 -11.36 19.88 -11.49
C SER A 220 -10.55 18.62 -11.81
N PHE A 221 -10.13 18.49 -13.07
CA PHE A 221 -9.27 17.38 -13.49
C PHE A 221 -7.90 17.43 -12.78
N LEU A 222 -7.36 18.63 -12.55
CA LEU A 222 -6.07 18.78 -11.89
C LEU A 222 -6.12 18.30 -10.43
N LEU A 223 -7.20 18.62 -9.70
CA LEU A 223 -7.38 18.11 -8.34
C LEU A 223 -7.52 16.58 -8.34
N ASN A 224 -8.27 16.02 -9.30
CA ASN A 224 -8.38 14.57 -9.42
C ASN A 224 -7.01 13.90 -9.65
N MET A 225 -6.15 14.46 -10.51
CA MET A 225 -4.79 13.94 -10.72
C MET A 225 -3.93 14.07 -9.47
N PHE A 226 -4.03 15.19 -8.76
CA PHE A 226 -3.35 15.41 -7.49
C PHE A 226 -3.77 14.36 -6.45
N VAL A 227 -5.08 14.10 -6.30
CA VAL A 227 -5.61 13.07 -5.41
C VAL A 227 -5.14 11.67 -5.83
N LEU A 228 -5.19 11.33 -7.12
CA LEU A 228 -4.67 10.05 -7.63
C LEU A 228 -3.19 9.85 -7.30
N GLY A 229 -2.38 10.89 -7.49
CA GLY A 229 -0.96 10.88 -7.10
C GLY A 229 -0.80 10.60 -5.61
N TYR A 230 -1.62 11.21 -4.76
CA TYR A 230 -1.62 10.96 -3.32
C TYR A 230 -2.12 9.58 -2.93
N ILE A 231 -3.08 8.99 -3.64
CA ILE A 231 -3.51 7.60 -3.43
C ILE A 231 -2.33 6.64 -3.66
N VAL A 232 -1.57 6.85 -4.75
CA VAL A 232 -0.33 6.07 -5.01
C VAL A 232 0.70 6.32 -3.92
N PHE A 233 0.86 7.56 -3.47
CA PHE A 233 1.78 7.91 -2.39
C PHE A 233 1.40 7.25 -1.05
N TRP A 234 0.12 7.24 -0.68
CA TRP A 234 -0.37 6.58 0.54
C TRP A 234 -0.15 5.07 0.48
N LEU A 235 -0.40 4.44 -0.68
CA LEU A 235 -0.05 3.03 -0.92
C LEU A 235 1.45 2.80 -0.75
N TYR A 236 2.29 3.65 -1.32
CA TYR A 236 3.75 3.57 -1.18
C TYR A 236 4.20 3.68 0.28
N THR A 237 3.73 4.69 1.01
CA THR A 237 4.02 4.87 2.44
C THR A 237 3.66 3.62 3.23
N ARG A 238 2.47 3.06 2.99
CA ARG A 238 2.03 1.84 3.66
C ARG A 238 2.93 0.64 3.34
N ILE A 239 3.33 0.44 2.09
CA ILE A 239 4.23 -0.65 1.69
C ILE A 239 5.58 -0.52 2.39
N VAL A 240 6.17 0.69 2.41
CA VAL A 240 7.44 0.95 3.09
C VAL A 240 7.34 0.64 4.58
N TYR A 241 6.31 1.14 5.24
CA TYR A 241 6.12 0.89 6.67
C TYR A 241 5.82 -0.60 6.96
N SER A 242 5.13 -1.33 6.06
CA SER A 242 4.95 -2.79 6.17
C SER A 242 6.24 -3.56 6.06
N LYS A 243 7.12 -3.13 5.16
CA LYS A 243 8.45 -3.72 5.02
C LYS A 243 9.28 -3.48 6.28
N LEU A 244 9.28 -2.26 6.83
CA LEU A 244 10.02 -1.94 8.04
C LEU A 244 9.59 -2.79 9.23
N ARG A 245 8.27 -2.93 9.46
CA ARG A 245 7.74 -3.81 10.52
C ARG A 245 8.07 -5.29 10.28
N HIS A 246 7.96 -5.77 9.04
CA HIS A 246 8.34 -7.14 8.71
C HIS A 246 9.82 -7.43 9.00
N MET A 247 10.72 -6.48 8.71
CA MET A 247 12.14 -6.62 9.03
C MET A 247 12.38 -6.67 10.53
N GLU A 248 11.71 -5.81 11.31
CA GLU A 248 11.81 -5.79 12.78
C GLU A 248 11.33 -7.10 13.42
N ILE A 249 10.19 -7.64 12.95
CA ILE A 249 9.68 -8.95 13.39
C ILE A 249 10.66 -10.06 13.01
N CYS A 250 11.19 -10.04 11.78
CA CYS A 250 12.11 -11.08 11.34
C CYS A 250 13.43 -11.09 12.12
N GLU A 251 13.99 -9.90 12.42
CA GLU A 251 15.17 -9.79 13.29
C GLU A 251 14.92 -10.38 14.68
N SER A 252 13.68 -10.26 15.21
CA SER A 252 13.31 -10.82 16.50
C SER A 252 13.15 -12.36 16.50
N CYS A 253 12.83 -12.98 15.36
CA CYS A 253 12.71 -14.44 15.23
C CYS A 253 14.07 -15.16 15.08
N GLY A 254 15.21 -14.46 15.11
CA GLY A 254 16.56 -15.07 15.14
C GLY A 254 17.03 -15.72 13.83
N PHE A 255 16.23 -15.71 12.77
CA PHE A 255 16.59 -16.21 11.44
C PHE A 255 17.12 -15.10 10.54
N LYS A 256 18.10 -15.41 9.67
CA LYS A 256 18.45 -14.52 8.56
C LYS A 256 17.27 -14.48 7.60
N CYS A 257 16.52 -13.38 7.60
CA CYS A 257 15.60 -13.09 6.50
C CYS A 257 16.42 -12.95 5.21
N ALA A 258 16.51 -14.01 4.42
CA ALA A 258 17.01 -13.92 3.06
C ALA A 258 16.01 -13.07 2.27
N THR A 259 16.44 -11.87 1.89
CA THR A 259 15.70 -11.00 0.99
C THR A 259 15.37 -11.79 -0.28
N ALA A 260 14.07 -11.91 -0.58
CA ALA A 260 13.60 -12.50 -1.82
C ALA A 260 14.36 -11.86 -3.00
N ARG A 261 15.12 -12.68 -3.73
CA ARG A 261 15.69 -12.32 -5.03
C ARG A 261 14.59 -12.31 -6.09
#